data_AF-A0A4P6V5S6-F1
#
_entry.id   AF-A0A4P6V5S6-F1
#
_cell.length_a   1.000
_cell.length_b   1.000
_cell.length_c   1.000
_cell.angle_alpha   90.00
_cell.angle_beta   90.00
_cell.angle_gamma   90.00
#
_symmetry.space_group_name_H-M   'P 1'
#
loop_
_entity.id
_entity.type
_entity.pdbx_description
1 polymer ?
#
loop_
_entity_poly.entity_id
_entity_poly.type
_entity_poly.pdbx_seq_one_letter_code
_entity_poly.pdbx_strand_id
1 'polypeptide(L)'
;MTAIAGSMRCRALALVVTGLCVAVIAAFAVPRGPDMDYIPLMAAKPAVAEGGGPLFVQAREVTIAEWNRCHDDGACTHALRPPPGGNPDEWPATGLNWLDVNEYLVWINRVSRHPFRLPTAREWHAMAEPVLPETPDPIFTDPSLSWASDYLLEDRTERRLRPSGSWSMTKEGIADLNGSVWEWTQDCYIDGSGTKQMPQCPAYIVGGEHEAVIPFLVRDPARGGCAVGAPPPHLGMRLVTDHPLPGKS
;
A
#
# COMPACT_ATOMS: atom_id res chain seq x y z
N MET A 1 9.25 -29.33 69.15
CA MET A 1 9.23 -28.03 68.43
C MET A 1 9.80 -28.13 67.00
N THR A 2 9.66 -29.26 66.29
CA THR A 2 10.38 -29.51 65.02
C THR A 2 9.49 -29.58 63.78
N ALA A 3 8.15 -29.56 63.92
CA ALA A 3 7.21 -29.72 62.79
C ALA A 3 6.84 -28.39 62.10
N ILE A 4 7.13 -27.24 62.69
CA ILE A 4 6.67 -25.92 62.20
C ILE A 4 7.63 -25.36 61.13
N ALA A 5 8.92 -25.72 61.16
CA ALA A 5 9.92 -25.21 60.23
C ALA A 5 9.80 -25.77 58.80
N GLY A 6 9.25 -26.98 58.62
CA GLY A 6 9.07 -27.61 57.30
C GLY A 6 7.94 -26.99 56.48
N SER A 7 6.85 -26.54 57.13
CA SER A 7 5.69 -25.96 56.43
C SER A 7 5.96 -24.54 55.92
N MET A 8 6.77 -23.75 56.65
CA MET A 8 7.20 -22.42 56.21
C MET A 8 8.10 -22.48 54.98
N ARG A 9 9.03 -23.45 54.91
CA ARG A 9 9.93 -23.62 53.77
C ARG A 9 9.17 -24.04 52.50
N CYS A 10 8.18 -24.92 52.61
CA CYS A 10 7.33 -25.31 51.49
C CYS A 10 6.48 -24.15 50.96
N ARG A 11 5.91 -23.32 51.85
CA ARG A 11 5.12 -22.14 51.47
C ARG A 11 5.96 -21.04 50.81
N ALA A 12 7.17 -20.79 51.32
CA ALA A 12 8.10 -19.82 50.73
C ALA A 12 8.55 -20.25 49.33
N LEU A 13 8.87 -21.54 49.14
CA LEU A 13 9.25 -22.06 47.83
C LEU A 13 8.09 -21.99 46.82
N ALA A 14 6.87 -22.33 47.26
CA ALA A 14 5.67 -22.22 46.43
C ALA A 14 5.44 -20.76 45.99
N LEU A 15 5.51 -19.79 46.91
CA LEU A 15 5.34 -18.36 46.60
C LEU A 15 6.38 -17.83 45.61
N VAL A 16 7.64 -18.27 45.72
CA VAL A 16 8.71 -17.88 44.80
C VAL A 16 8.48 -18.46 43.40
N VAL A 17 8.06 -19.73 43.31
CA VAL A 17 7.76 -20.39 42.02
C VAL A 17 6.55 -19.73 41.34
N THR A 18 5.48 -19.44 42.07
CA THR A 18 4.31 -18.75 41.49
C THR A 18 4.67 -17.33 41.06
N GLY A 19 5.47 -16.60 41.85
CA GLY A 19 5.94 -15.27 41.48
C GLY A 19 6.80 -15.25 40.21
N LEU A 20 7.68 -16.24 40.05
CA LEU A 20 8.49 -16.40 38.83
C LEU A 20 7.62 -16.73 37.61
N CYS A 21 6.65 -17.65 37.75
CA CYS A 21 5.74 -18.00 36.65
C CYS A 21 4.88 -16.81 36.22
N VAL A 22 4.37 -16.01 37.17
CA VAL A 22 3.59 -14.80 36.87
C VAL A 22 4.46 -13.74 36.18
N ALA A 23 5.71 -13.55 36.62
CA ALA A 23 6.64 -12.61 35.99
C ALA A 23 7.02 -13.02 34.55
N VAL A 24 7.22 -14.33 34.31
CA VAL A 24 7.50 -14.85 32.97
C VAL A 24 6.29 -14.69 32.06
N ILE A 25 5.08 -15.05 32.52
CA ILE A 25 3.84 -14.85 31.74
C ILE A 25 3.60 -13.36 31.45
N ALA A 26 3.86 -12.47 32.41
CA ALA A 26 3.74 -11.03 32.22
C ALA A 26 4.76 -10.48 31.20
N ALA A 27 5.97 -11.02 31.14
CA ALA A 27 6.98 -10.64 30.15
C ALA A 27 6.60 -11.07 28.71
N PHE A 28 5.83 -12.15 28.55
CA PHE A 28 5.26 -12.55 27.24
C PHE A 28 3.95 -11.82 26.89
N ALA A 29 3.33 -11.13 27.86
CA ALA A 29 2.06 -10.42 27.68
C ALA A 29 2.24 -8.93 27.31
N VAL A 30 3.47 -8.43 27.22
CA VAL A 30 3.73 -7.08 26.71
C VAL A 30 3.55 -7.10 25.18
N PRO A 31 2.59 -6.35 24.61
CA PRO A 31 2.44 -6.28 23.17
C PRO A 31 3.75 -5.75 22.57
N ARG A 32 4.36 -6.55 21.69
CA ARG A 32 5.53 -6.13 20.93
C ARG A 32 5.08 -5.03 19.97
N GLY A 33 5.72 -3.86 20.05
CA GLY A 33 5.48 -2.76 19.12
C GLY A 33 5.86 -3.12 17.67
N PRO A 34 5.66 -2.19 16.73
CA PRO A 34 6.01 -2.38 15.34
C PRO A 34 7.45 -2.87 15.15
N ASP A 35 7.65 -3.73 14.15
CA ASP A 35 8.97 -4.15 13.69
C ASP A 35 9.53 -3.15 12.70
N MET A 36 10.47 -2.33 13.17
CA MET A 36 10.99 -1.21 12.38
C MET A 36 11.78 -1.65 11.14
N ASP A 37 12.28 -2.89 11.11
CA ASP A 37 12.96 -3.44 9.93
C ASP A 37 12.01 -3.62 8.74
N TYR A 38 10.70 -3.73 9.01
CA TYR A 38 9.66 -3.90 7.99
C TYR A 38 8.81 -2.64 7.76
N ILE A 39 9.06 -1.56 8.50
CA ILE A 39 8.38 -0.28 8.21
C ILE A 39 9.02 0.34 6.97
N PRO A 40 8.27 0.59 5.89
CA PRO A 40 8.83 1.18 4.68
C PRO A 40 9.19 2.65 4.91
N LEU A 41 9.89 3.25 3.93
CA LEU A 41 10.15 4.69 3.99
C LEU A 41 8.82 5.46 3.93
N MET A 42 8.49 6.18 4.99
CA MET A 42 7.25 6.95 5.10
C MET A 42 7.47 8.42 4.77
N ALA A 43 6.46 9.07 4.18
CA ALA A 43 6.42 10.49 3.87
C ALA A 43 6.75 11.37 5.10
N ALA A 44 7.39 12.51 4.87
CA ALA A 44 7.91 13.37 5.93
C ALA A 44 6.80 13.93 6.84
N LYS A 45 5.62 14.19 6.28
CA LYS A 45 4.43 14.67 7.00
C LYS A 45 3.23 13.77 6.68
N PRO A 46 2.25 13.63 7.59
CA PRO A 46 1.01 12.94 7.27
C PRO A 46 0.21 13.71 6.22
N ALA A 47 -0.44 12.97 5.32
CA ALA A 47 -1.52 13.46 4.48
C ALA A 47 -2.83 13.51 5.29
N VAL A 48 -3.95 13.81 4.62
CA VAL A 48 -5.26 13.88 5.25
C VAL A 48 -6.06 12.62 4.92
N ALA A 49 -6.47 11.88 5.94
CA ALA A 49 -7.38 10.76 5.82
C ALA A 49 -8.81 11.25 5.52
N GLU A 50 -9.60 10.38 4.92
CA GLU A 50 -10.99 10.71 4.53
C GLU A 50 -11.87 11.20 5.69
N GLY A 51 -11.66 10.67 6.90
CA GLY A 51 -12.38 11.06 8.11
C GLY A 51 -11.87 12.35 8.78
N GLY A 52 -10.90 13.06 8.19
CA GLY A 52 -10.36 14.31 8.73
C GLY A 52 -9.24 14.17 9.75
N GLY A 53 -8.44 13.09 9.68
CA GLY A 53 -7.28 12.83 10.55
C GLY A 53 -5.96 12.67 9.78
N PRO A 54 -4.84 12.38 10.46
CA PRO A 54 -3.57 12.10 9.78
C PRO A 54 -3.62 10.76 9.05
N LEU A 55 -3.17 10.77 7.80
CA LEU A 55 -2.89 9.57 7.01
C LEU A 55 -1.38 9.45 6.83
N PHE A 56 -0.77 8.39 7.35
CA PHE A 56 0.67 8.16 7.20
C PHE A 56 0.89 7.36 5.92
N VAL A 57 1.57 7.98 4.95
CA VAL A 57 1.72 7.45 3.59
C VAL A 57 3.15 7.00 3.34
N GLN A 58 3.35 5.87 2.66
CA GLN A 58 4.66 5.46 2.18
C GLN A 58 5.18 6.48 1.16
N ALA A 59 6.42 6.96 1.32
CA ALA A 59 6.97 8.07 0.57
C ALA A 59 7.08 7.80 -0.94
N ARG A 60 7.30 6.54 -1.32
CA ARG A 60 7.44 6.04 -2.69
C ARG A 60 6.56 4.80 -2.84
N GLU A 61 6.29 4.34 -4.06
CA GLU A 61 5.65 3.05 -4.26
C GLU A 61 6.44 1.94 -3.57
N VAL A 62 5.78 0.82 -3.27
CA VAL A 62 6.49 -0.40 -2.82
C VAL A 62 7.56 -0.72 -3.85
N THR A 63 8.80 -0.86 -3.40
CA THR A 63 9.96 -1.15 -4.25
C THR A 63 10.08 -2.64 -4.55
N ILE A 64 10.85 -2.99 -5.58
CA ILE A 64 11.17 -4.39 -5.92
C ILE A 64 11.88 -5.08 -4.74
N ALA A 65 12.78 -4.39 -4.04
CA ALA A 65 13.45 -4.93 -2.86
C ALA A 65 12.47 -5.22 -1.71
N GLU A 66 11.56 -4.28 -1.41
CA GLU A 66 10.53 -4.48 -0.39
C GLU A 66 9.61 -5.65 -0.75
N TRP A 67 9.16 -5.72 -2.00
CA TRP A 67 8.37 -6.84 -2.52
C TRP A 67 9.10 -8.18 -2.39
N ASN A 68 10.38 -8.24 -2.80
CA ASN A 68 11.12 -9.49 -2.82
C ASN A 68 11.38 -10.04 -1.41
N ARG A 69 11.36 -9.23 -0.34
CA ARG A 69 11.34 -9.76 1.03
C ARG A 69 10.09 -10.61 1.31
N CYS A 70 8.92 -10.21 0.81
CA CYS A 70 7.71 -11.02 0.89
C CYS A 70 7.84 -12.34 0.12
N HIS A 71 8.50 -12.30 -1.04
CA HIS A 71 8.76 -13.48 -1.84
C HIS A 71 9.75 -14.44 -1.16
N ASP A 72 10.84 -13.90 -0.60
CA ASP A 72 11.89 -14.67 0.09
C ASP A 72 11.33 -15.36 1.35
N ASP A 73 10.35 -14.75 2.01
CA ASP A 73 9.58 -15.34 3.12
C ASP A 73 8.52 -16.37 2.67
N GLY A 74 8.38 -16.61 1.37
CA GLY A 74 7.42 -17.54 0.77
C GLY A 74 5.97 -17.08 0.82
N ALA A 75 5.71 -15.79 1.09
CA ALA A 75 4.37 -15.23 1.20
C ALA A 75 3.84 -14.64 -0.13
N CYS A 76 4.72 -14.08 -0.96
CA CYS A 76 4.38 -13.57 -2.29
C CYS A 76 4.80 -14.55 -3.40
N THR A 77 3.91 -14.81 -4.35
CA THR A 77 4.07 -15.90 -5.33
C THR A 77 5.26 -15.71 -6.29
N HIS A 78 5.58 -14.48 -6.67
CA HIS A 78 6.58 -14.21 -7.71
C HIS A 78 7.64 -13.21 -7.26
N ALA A 79 8.90 -13.48 -7.61
CA ALA A 79 9.98 -12.50 -7.51
C ALA A 79 9.89 -11.47 -8.65
N LEU A 80 10.19 -10.23 -8.32
CA LEU A 80 10.32 -9.14 -9.30
C LEU A 80 11.79 -8.87 -9.60
N ARG A 81 12.06 -8.35 -10.79
CA ARG A 81 13.41 -8.00 -11.24
C ARG A 81 13.42 -6.57 -11.78
N PRO A 82 14.41 -5.74 -11.39
CA PRO A 82 14.58 -4.43 -11.98
C PRO A 82 15.02 -4.55 -13.45
N PRO A 83 14.93 -3.46 -14.23
CA PRO A 83 15.56 -3.39 -15.54
C PRO A 83 17.06 -3.69 -15.48
N PRO A 84 17.69 -4.09 -16.61
CA PRO A 84 19.11 -4.41 -16.66
C PRO A 84 19.97 -3.28 -16.06
N GLY A 85 20.78 -3.62 -15.05
CA GLY A 85 21.65 -2.67 -14.35
C GLY A 85 20.95 -1.82 -13.28
N GLY A 86 19.65 -1.99 -13.04
CA GLY A 86 18.90 -1.30 -12.00
C GLY A 86 19.07 -1.94 -10.61
N ASN A 87 19.04 -1.11 -9.57
CA ASN A 87 19.02 -1.55 -8.17
C ASN A 87 17.57 -1.83 -7.71
N PRO A 88 17.22 -3.03 -7.20
CA PRO A 88 15.88 -3.33 -6.67
C PRO A 88 15.32 -2.31 -5.64
N ASP A 89 16.17 -1.63 -4.88
CA ASP A 89 15.77 -0.61 -3.88
C ASP A 89 15.24 0.70 -4.50
N GLU A 90 15.54 0.92 -5.77
CA GLU A 90 15.28 2.16 -6.48
C GLU A 90 14.16 2.02 -7.50
N TRP A 91 13.62 0.82 -7.71
CA TRP A 91 12.61 0.58 -8.73
C TRP A 91 11.30 0.15 -8.09
N PRO A 92 10.15 0.71 -8.53
CA PRO A 92 8.85 0.32 -8.02
C PRO A 92 8.51 -1.12 -8.44
N ALA A 93 7.89 -1.85 -7.53
CA ALA A 93 7.30 -3.15 -7.77
C ALA A 93 6.08 -2.97 -8.68
N THR A 94 6.19 -3.47 -9.91
CA THR A 94 5.14 -3.34 -10.93
C THR A 94 4.81 -4.69 -11.57
N GLY A 95 3.72 -4.72 -12.32
CA GLY A 95 3.18 -5.96 -12.89
C GLY A 95 2.38 -6.77 -11.86
N LEU A 96 1.79 -6.08 -10.89
CA LEU A 96 1.03 -6.66 -9.79
C LEU A 96 -0.46 -6.61 -10.10
N ASN A 97 -1.16 -7.72 -9.89
CA ASN A 97 -2.61 -7.72 -9.86
C ASN A 97 -3.12 -7.57 -8.42
N TRP A 98 -4.44 -7.48 -8.25
CA TRP A 98 -5.05 -7.33 -6.93
C TRP A 98 -4.74 -8.49 -5.98
N LEU A 99 -4.64 -9.73 -6.48
CA LEU A 99 -4.34 -10.89 -5.64
C LEU A 99 -2.91 -10.82 -5.09
N ASP A 100 -1.96 -10.45 -5.95
CA ASP A 100 -0.55 -10.25 -5.57
C ASP A 100 -0.46 -9.15 -4.48
N VAL A 101 -1.15 -8.03 -4.67
CA VAL A 101 -1.18 -6.94 -3.68
C VAL A 101 -1.72 -7.41 -2.33
N ASN A 102 -2.74 -8.29 -2.31
CA ASN A 102 -3.26 -8.85 -1.07
C ASN A 102 -2.28 -9.81 -0.38
N GLU A 103 -1.51 -10.60 -1.13
CA GLU A 103 -0.42 -11.42 -0.56
C GLU A 103 0.56 -10.53 0.23
N TYR A 104 0.99 -9.43 -0.40
CA TYR A 104 1.90 -8.48 0.22
C TYR A 104 1.29 -7.79 1.45
N LEU A 105 0.02 -7.36 1.36
CA LEU A 105 -0.68 -6.74 2.50
C LEU A 105 -0.79 -7.70 3.69
N VAL A 106 -1.17 -8.95 3.46
CA VAL A 106 -1.24 -9.96 4.53
C VAL A 106 0.14 -10.16 5.16
N TRP A 107 1.19 -10.28 4.34
CA TRP A 107 2.55 -10.46 4.81
C TRP A 107 3.06 -9.26 5.62
N ILE A 108 2.98 -8.04 5.07
CA ILE A 108 3.57 -6.84 5.67
C ILE A 108 2.92 -6.53 7.02
N ASN A 109 1.60 -6.68 7.13
CA ASN A 109 0.88 -6.47 8.38
C ASN A 109 1.34 -7.45 9.48
N ARG A 110 1.61 -8.70 9.10
CA ARG A 110 2.08 -9.73 10.03
C ARG A 110 3.51 -9.46 10.50
N VAL A 111 4.45 -9.23 9.59
CA VAL A 111 5.87 -9.10 9.93
C VAL A 111 6.19 -7.75 10.58
N SER A 112 5.58 -6.66 10.10
CA SER A 112 5.75 -5.33 10.68
C SER A 112 5.01 -5.14 12.00
N ARG A 113 4.05 -6.01 12.33
CA ARG A 113 3.13 -5.83 13.46
C ARG A 113 2.46 -4.45 13.47
N HIS A 114 2.20 -3.90 12.28
CA HIS A 114 1.62 -2.58 12.08
C HIS A 114 0.53 -2.62 11.00
N PRO A 115 -0.64 -2.00 11.24
CA PRO A 115 -1.78 -2.05 10.33
C PRO A 115 -1.56 -1.18 9.08
N PHE A 116 -1.12 -1.77 7.98
CA PHE A 116 -1.06 -1.16 6.67
C PHE A 116 -2.24 -1.57 5.79
N ARG A 117 -2.70 -0.64 4.95
CA ARG A 117 -3.70 -0.84 3.92
C ARG A 117 -3.31 -0.09 2.64
N LEU A 118 -4.09 -0.27 1.59
CA LEU A 118 -4.08 0.64 0.44
C LEU A 118 -4.87 1.91 0.78
N PRO A 119 -4.55 3.05 0.14
CA PRO A 119 -5.40 4.23 0.23
C PRO A 119 -6.78 3.94 -0.36
N THR A 120 -7.82 4.68 0.08
CA THR A 120 -9.04 4.79 -0.73
C THR A 120 -8.74 5.55 -2.03
N ALA A 121 -9.56 5.38 -3.06
CA ALA A 121 -9.48 6.18 -4.29
C ALA A 121 -9.54 7.69 -3.98
N ARG A 122 -10.40 8.08 -3.03
CA ARG A 122 -10.51 9.45 -2.56
C ARG A 122 -9.26 9.94 -1.84
N GLU A 123 -8.69 9.14 -0.94
CA GLU A 123 -7.43 9.47 -0.27
C GLU A 123 -6.29 9.59 -1.28
N TRP A 124 -6.23 8.67 -2.24
CA TRP A 124 -5.23 8.68 -3.31
C TRP A 124 -5.31 9.96 -4.14
N HIS A 125 -6.51 10.33 -4.58
CA HIS A 125 -6.70 11.56 -5.35
C HIS A 125 -6.35 12.80 -4.55
N ALA A 126 -6.76 12.87 -3.27
CA ALA A 126 -6.46 14.01 -2.40
C ALA A 126 -4.94 14.19 -2.17
N MET A 127 -4.17 13.11 -2.06
CA MET A 127 -2.71 13.22 -1.94
C MET A 127 -2.02 13.56 -3.27
N ALA A 128 -2.60 13.15 -4.40
CA ALA A 128 -2.03 13.36 -5.73
C ALA A 128 -2.35 14.73 -6.34
N GLU A 129 -3.51 15.31 -6.03
CA GLU A 129 -4.02 16.57 -6.60
C GLU A 129 -2.94 17.68 -6.72
N PRO A 130 -2.07 17.95 -5.74
CA PRO A 130 -1.08 19.03 -5.84
C PRO A 130 0.02 18.83 -6.88
N VAL A 131 0.19 17.61 -7.41
CA VAL A 131 1.26 17.25 -8.34
C VAL A 131 0.77 16.65 -9.66
N LEU A 132 -0.53 16.35 -9.77
CA LEU A 132 -1.13 15.91 -11.02
C LEU A 132 -1.04 17.00 -12.08
N PRO A 133 -0.82 16.64 -13.36
CA PRO A 133 -0.83 17.60 -14.45
C PRO A 133 -2.21 18.27 -14.56
N GLU A 134 -2.24 19.55 -14.94
CA GLU A 134 -3.50 20.24 -15.22
C GLU A 134 -4.27 19.50 -16.33
N THR A 135 -5.56 19.27 -16.11
CA THR A 135 -6.44 18.72 -17.15
C THR A 135 -6.53 19.73 -18.30
N PRO A 136 -6.07 19.39 -19.51
CA PRO A 136 -6.16 20.32 -20.63
C PRO A 136 -7.62 20.57 -21.00
N ASP A 137 -7.91 21.76 -21.53
CA ASP A 137 -9.23 22.06 -22.09
C ASP A 137 -9.59 21.03 -23.18
N PRO A 138 -10.84 20.55 -23.22
CA PRO A 138 -11.26 19.59 -24.21
C PRO A 138 -11.14 20.19 -25.62
N ILE A 139 -10.57 19.41 -26.54
CA ILE A 139 -10.39 19.83 -27.95
C ILE A 139 -11.76 20.04 -28.62
N PHE A 140 -12.75 19.24 -28.24
CA PHE A 140 -14.13 19.36 -28.70
C PHE A 140 -15.03 19.76 -27.53
N THR A 141 -15.90 20.75 -27.76
CA THR A 141 -16.86 21.23 -26.76
C THR A 141 -18.19 20.48 -26.78
N ASP A 142 -18.43 19.64 -27.79
CA ASP A 142 -19.59 18.75 -27.85
C ASP A 142 -19.42 17.60 -26.84
N PRO A 143 -20.34 17.41 -25.88
CA PRO A 143 -20.25 16.34 -24.90
C PRO A 143 -20.17 14.93 -25.50
N SER A 144 -20.70 14.71 -26.70
CA SER A 144 -20.61 13.41 -27.40
C SER A 144 -19.21 13.10 -27.95
N LEU A 145 -18.32 14.10 -27.94
CA LEU A 145 -16.93 14.01 -28.41
C LEU A 145 -15.91 14.18 -27.27
N SER A 146 -16.36 14.11 -26.00
CA SER A 146 -15.45 14.14 -24.85
C SER A 146 -14.39 13.03 -24.95
N TRP A 147 -14.82 11.81 -25.27
CA TRP A 147 -13.94 10.66 -25.48
C TRP A 147 -12.85 10.90 -26.54
N ALA A 148 -13.15 11.68 -27.57
CA ALA A 148 -12.20 12.01 -28.63
C ALA A 148 -11.20 13.07 -28.18
N SER A 149 -11.63 14.02 -27.34
CA SER A 149 -10.72 14.97 -26.69
C SER A 149 -9.77 14.23 -25.75
N ASP A 150 -10.30 13.33 -24.92
CA ASP A 150 -9.53 12.52 -23.98
C ASP A 150 -8.46 11.71 -24.73
N TYR A 151 -8.87 11.00 -25.80
CA TYR A 151 -7.96 10.19 -26.63
C TYR A 151 -6.83 11.02 -27.27
N LEU A 152 -7.14 12.23 -27.76
CA LEU A 152 -6.16 13.08 -28.44
C LEU A 152 -5.24 13.83 -27.46
N LEU A 153 -5.67 14.02 -26.22
CA LEU A 153 -4.88 14.68 -25.17
C LEU A 153 -4.04 13.67 -24.35
N GLU A 154 -4.35 12.38 -24.43
CA GLU A 154 -3.70 11.30 -23.69
C GLU A 154 -2.24 11.02 -24.08
N ASP A 155 -1.78 11.40 -25.27
CA ASP A 155 -0.42 11.13 -25.77
C ASP A 155 0.70 11.96 -25.10
N ARG A 156 0.45 12.48 -23.90
CA ARG A 156 1.34 13.42 -23.20
C ARG A 156 2.20 12.79 -22.13
N THR A 157 2.00 11.51 -21.82
CA THR A 157 2.52 10.94 -20.57
C THR A 157 3.58 9.88 -20.84
N GLU A 158 4.72 10.01 -20.17
CA GLU A 158 5.86 9.13 -20.43
C GLU A 158 5.59 7.74 -19.87
N ARG A 159 5.24 6.81 -20.76
CA ARG A 159 4.86 5.43 -20.41
C ARG A 159 6.00 4.55 -19.91
N ARG A 160 7.24 5.06 -19.84
CA ARG A 160 8.42 4.28 -19.47
C ARG A 160 8.55 4.27 -17.95
N LEU A 161 8.63 3.08 -17.36
CA LEU A 161 9.00 2.91 -15.96
C LEU A 161 10.32 3.64 -15.65
N ARG A 162 10.35 4.37 -14.55
CA ARG A 162 11.54 5.07 -14.04
C ARG A 162 11.86 4.62 -12.61
N PRO A 163 13.10 4.84 -12.12
CA PRO A 163 13.41 4.69 -10.71
C PRO A 163 12.50 5.58 -9.85
N SER A 164 12.14 5.13 -8.65
CA SER A 164 11.37 5.90 -7.69
C SER A 164 12.07 7.21 -7.32
N GLY A 165 11.31 8.29 -7.25
CA GLY A 165 11.75 9.67 -7.05
C GLY A 165 12.08 10.40 -8.36
N SER A 166 11.71 9.84 -9.52
CA SER A 166 11.97 10.47 -10.83
C SER A 166 10.95 11.54 -11.19
N TRP A 167 9.83 11.62 -10.47
CA TRP A 167 8.72 12.51 -10.75
C TRP A 167 8.51 13.54 -9.62
N SER A 168 7.38 14.25 -9.65
CA SER A 168 7.10 15.29 -8.66
C SER A 168 6.96 14.72 -7.26
N MET A 169 7.20 15.57 -6.27
CA MET A 169 7.03 15.25 -4.85
C MET A 169 6.12 16.27 -4.18
N THR A 170 5.15 15.78 -3.41
CA THR A 170 4.22 16.62 -2.64
C THR A 170 4.92 17.31 -1.46
N LYS A 171 4.26 18.30 -0.85
CA LYS A 171 4.76 18.99 0.36
C LYS A 171 4.85 18.06 1.58
N GLU A 172 4.11 16.95 1.57
CA GLU A 172 4.14 15.87 2.56
C GLU A 172 5.36 14.96 2.38
N GLY A 173 6.01 15.00 1.21
CA GLY A 173 7.13 14.12 0.85
C GLY A 173 6.68 12.81 0.24
N ILE A 174 5.57 12.82 -0.51
CA ILE A 174 5.09 11.68 -1.30
C ILE A 174 5.53 11.91 -2.75
N ALA A 175 6.33 11.00 -3.29
CA ALA A 175 6.86 11.09 -4.64
C ALA A 175 6.06 10.21 -5.62
N ASP A 176 6.16 10.57 -6.90
CA ASP A 176 5.77 9.74 -8.06
C ASP A 176 4.26 9.54 -8.29
N LEU A 177 3.41 10.33 -7.64
CA LEU A 177 1.95 10.29 -7.85
C LEU A 177 1.52 10.76 -9.26
N ASN A 178 2.38 11.51 -9.95
CA ASN A 178 2.19 11.90 -11.36
C ASN A 178 3.14 11.12 -12.29
N GLY A 179 3.59 9.95 -11.86
CA GLY A 179 4.50 9.09 -12.60
C GLY A 179 3.81 8.03 -13.43
N SER A 180 4.63 7.12 -13.97
CA SER A 180 4.18 6.07 -14.88
C SER A 180 3.59 4.84 -14.18
N VAL A 181 3.33 4.87 -12.87
CA VAL A 181 2.82 3.71 -12.12
C VAL A 181 1.44 4.04 -11.59
N TRP A 182 0.45 3.25 -12.00
CA TRP A 182 -0.87 3.30 -11.43
C TRP A 182 -0.89 2.44 -10.19
N GLU A 183 -1.45 2.96 -9.11
CA GLU A 183 -1.42 2.35 -7.79
C GLU A 183 -2.81 1.80 -7.44
N TRP A 184 -2.85 0.54 -7.01
CA TRP A 184 -4.09 -0.08 -6.53
C TRP A 184 -4.65 0.66 -5.30
N THR A 185 -5.96 0.92 -5.31
CA THR A 185 -6.72 1.46 -4.17
C THR A 185 -7.68 0.39 -3.61
N GLN A 186 -8.20 0.59 -2.41
CA GLN A 186 -9.12 -0.38 -1.81
C GLN A 186 -10.56 -0.33 -2.35
N ASP A 187 -10.87 0.61 -3.23
CA ASP A 187 -12.23 0.88 -3.68
C ASP A 187 -12.64 -0.08 -4.81
N CYS A 188 -13.72 -0.82 -4.54
CA CYS A 188 -14.36 -1.65 -5.54
C CYS A 188 -15.12 -0.79 -6.56
N TYR A 189 -14.90 -1.04 -7.85
CA TYR A 189 -15.73 -0.44 -8.88
C TYR A 189 -17.10 -1.12 -8.90
N ILE A 190 -18.15 -0.34 -8.64
CA ILE A 190 -19.55 -0.75 -8.74
C ILE A 190 -20.16 0.09 -9.85
N ASP A 191 -20.54 -0.53 -10.96
CA ASP A 191 -21.27 0.19 -11.99
C ASP A 191 -22.66 0.60 -11.45
N GLY A 192 -23.20 1.70 -11.96
CA GLY A 192 -24.53 2.19 -11.57
C GLY A 192 -25.68 1.25 -11.96
N SER A 193 -25.41 0.05 -12.50
CA SER A 193 -26.42 -0.92 -12.97
C SER A 193 -27.11 -1.68 -11.83
N GLY A 194 -26.70 -1.45 -10.58
CA GLY A 194 -27.36 -2.04 -9.42
C GLY A 194 -26.94 -3.49 -9.16
N THR A 195 -25.78 -3.94 -9.67
CA THR A 195 -25.15 -5.21 -9.27
C THR A 195 -24.62 -5.11 -7.83
N LYS A 196 -25.54 -5.02 -6.88
CA LYS A 196 -25.30 -4.80 -5.45
C LYS A 196 -24.80 -6.06 -4.71
N GLN A 197 -24.32 -7.08 -5.42
CA GLN A 197 -24.08 -8.41 -4.86
C GLN A 197 -23.15 -9.26 -5.73
N MET A 198 -21.89 -8.83 -5.89
CA MET A 198 -20.83 -9.80 -6.14
C MET A 198 -20.14 -10.11 -4.81
N PRO A 199 -19.95 -11.40 -4.44
CA PRO A 199 -19.25 -11.79 -3.20
C PRO A 199 -17.82 -11.25 -3.13
N GLN A 200 -17.24 -10.94 -4.29
CA GLN A 200 -15.89 -10.45 -4.49
C GLN A 200 -15.92 -9.39 -5.59
N CYS A 201 -15.11 -8.35 -5.43
CA CYS A 201 -15.09 -7.24 -6.36
C CYS A 201 -14.42 -7.65 -7.69
N PRO A 202 -15.06 -7.44 -8.85
CA PRO A 202 -14.51 -7.85 -10.14
C PRO A 202 -13.44 -6.87 -10.67
N ALA A 203 -13.47 -5.61 -10.26
CA ALA A 203 -12.55 -4.58 -10.72
C ALA A 203 -12.40 -3.49 -9.66
N TYR A 204 -11.20 -2.95 -9.51
CA TYR A 204 -10.92 -1.92 -8.52
C TYR A 204 -10.53 -0.62 -9.20
N ILE A 205 -10.75 0.47 -8.48
CA ILE A 205 -10.24 1.77 -8.87
C ILE A 205 -8.73 1.78 -8.61
N VAL A 206 -7.97 2.27 -9.58
CA VAL A 206 -6.53 2.52 -9.47
C VAL A 206 -6.25 4.00 -9.72
N GLY A 207 -5.33 4.56 -8.95
CA GLY A 207 -4.95 5.96 -9.06
C GLY A 207 -3.69 6.12 -9.92
N GLY A 208 -3.65 7.17 -10.74
CA GLY A 208 -2.50 7.60 -11.52
C GLY A 208 -2.75 8.99 -12.07
N GLU A 209 -2.15 9.35 -13.21
CA GLU A 209 -2.43 10.65 -13.86
C GLU A 209 -3.93 10.87 -14.14
N HIS A 210 -4.66 9.78 -14.34
CA HIS A 210 -6.10 9.73 -14.34
C HIS A 210 -6.58 8.49 -13.56
N GLU A 211 -7.80 8.55 -13.03
CA GLU A 211 -8.46 7.40 -12.42
C GLU A 211 -8.73 6.33 -13.50
N ALA A 212 -8.41 5.08 -13.20
CA ALA A 212 -8.74 3.95 -14.06
C ALA A 212 -9.40 2.82 -13.28
N VAL A 213 -10.14 1.97 -13.99
CA VAL A 213 -10.81 0.77 -13.43
C VAL A 213 -10.15 -0.46 -14.01
N ILE A 214 -9.59 -1.30 -13.13
CA ILE A 214 -8.79 -2.46 -13.54
C ILE A 214 -9.39 -3.75 -12.97
N PRO A 215 -9.69 -4.75 -13.82
CA PRO A 215 -10.11 -6.06 -13.35
C PRO A 215 -9.06 -6.71 -12.44
N PHE A 216 -9.51 -7.36 -11.37
CA PHE A 216 -8.65 -7.83 -10.27
C PHE A 216 -7.51 -8.79 -10.68
N LEU A 217 -7.61 -9.44 -11.85
CA LEU A 217 -6.64 -10.41 -12.37
C LEU A 217 -5.54 -9.79 -13.24
N VAL A 218 -5.71 -8.54 -13.68
CA VAL A 218 -4.82 -7.89 -14.66
C VAL A 218 -3.51 -7.47 -13.99
N ARG A 219 -2.39 -7.88 -14.60
CA ARG A 219 -1.03 -7.43 -14.25
C ARG A 219 -0.47 -6.41 -15.24
N ASP A 220 -0.86 -6.54 -16.51
CA ASP A 220 -0.42 -5.71 -17.63
C ASP A 220 -1.65 -5.15 -18.36
N PRO A 221 -2.09 -3.92 -18.03
CA PRO A 221 -3.26 -3.30 -18.64
C PRO A 221 -3.11 -3.10 -20.14
N ALA A 222 -1.88 -2.90 -20.62
CA ALA A 222 -1.61 -2.71 -22.05
C ALA A 222 -1.95 -3.97 -22.88
N ARG A 223 -2.00 -5.15 -22.25
CA ARG A 223 -2.41 -6.42 -22.88
C ARG A 223 -3.83 -6.86 -22.54
N GLY A 224 -4.48 -6.21 -21.56
CA GLY A 224 -5.78 -6.60 -21.00
C GLY A 224 -7.00 -5.97 -21.68
N GLY A 225 -6.81 -4.92 -22.48
CA GLY A 225 -7.88 -4.19 -23.16
C GLY A 225 -8.65 -3.26 -22.21
N CYS A 226 -8.46 -1.94 -22.35
CA CYS A 226 -9.29 -0.94 -21.69
C CYS A 226 -10.42 -0.52 -22.65
N ALA A 227 -11.65 -0.45 -22.15
CA ALA A 227 -12.82 -0.04 -22.94
C ALA A 227 -12.88 1.49 -23.18
N VAL A 228 -12.11 2.27 -22.42
CA VAL A 228 -12.00 3.73 -22.49
C VAL A 228 -10.55 4.14 -22.17
N GLY A 229 -10.01 5.10 -22.91
CA GLY A 229 -8.66 5.65 -22.72
C GLY A 229 -7.50 4.72 -23.08
N ALA A 230 -6.30 5.27 -22.99
CA ALA A 230 -5.03 4.59 -23.07
C ALA A 230 -4.82 3.78 -21.78
N PRO A 231 -4.51 2.47 -21.88
CA PRO A 231 -4.34 1.63 -20.70
C PRO A 231 -3.19 2.14 -19.82
N PRO A 232 -3.29 2.04 -18.49
CA PRO A 232 -2.19 2.33 -17.59
C PRO A 232 -0.92 1.54 -17.97
N PRO A 233 0.26 2.17 -18.01
CA PRO A 233 1.50 1.51 -18.43
C PRO A 233 2.02 0.49 -17.42
N HIS A 234 1.88 0.74 -16.12
CA HIS A 234 2.37 -0.13 -15.06
C HIS A 234 1.41 -0.15 -13.88
N LEU A 235 1.20 -1.31 -13.25
CA LEU A 235 0.42 -1.46 -12.03
C LEU A 235 1.32 -1.79 -10.85
N GLY A 236 1.28 -0.96 -9.81
CA GLY A 236 2.01 -1.10 -8.55
C GLY A 236 1.14 -0.80 -7.35
N MET A 237 1.74 -0.51 -6.21
CA MET A 237 1.01 -0.23 -4.97
C MET A 237 1.79 0.69 -4.03
N ARG A 238 1.05 1.32 -3.12
CA ARG A 238 1.59 2.15 -2.04
C ARG A 238 0.84 1.87 -0.76
N LEU A 239 1.58 1.84 0.35
CA LEU A 239 0.99 1.61 1.67
C LEU A 239 0.58 2.91 2.35
N VAL A 240 -0.54 2.83 3.09
CA VAL A 240 -0.95 3.85 4.06
C VAL A 240 -1.33 3.21 5.39
N THR A 241 -1.32 4.00 6.45
CA THR A 241 -1.79 3.62 7.80
C THR A 241 -2.45 4.81 8.48
N ASP A 242 -3.58 4.57 9.15
CA ASP A 242 -4.25 5.55 10.02
C ASP A 242 -3.56 5.65 11.39
N HIS A 243 -2.73 4.67 11.73
CA HIS A 243 -2.03 4.58 13.00
C HIS A 243 -0.66 5.25 12.94
N PRO A 244 -0.31 6.09 13.95
CA PRO A 244 1.01 6.68 14.07
C PRO A 244 2.11 5.62 14.13
N LEU A 245 3.23 5.92 13.50
CA LEU A 245 4.44 5.12 13.60
C LEU A 245 5.34 5.66 14.71
N PRO A 246 6.08 4.80 15.44
CA PRO A 246 7.02 5.25 16.47
C PRO A 246 7.99 6.30 15.90
N GLY A 247 7.99 7.51 16.46
CA GLY A 247 8.84 8.63 16.00
C GLY A 247 8.20 9.61 15.01
N LYS A 248 6.93 9.40 14.61
CA LYS A 248 6.14 10.38 13.84
C LYS A 248 4.85 10.70 14.59
N SER A 249 4.76 11.92 15.13
CA SER A 249 3.58 12.51 15.78
C SER A 249 2.89 13.50 14.86
#